data_AF-A0A958ALB6-F1
#
_entry.id   AF-A0A958ALB6-F1
#
_cell.length_a   1.000
_cell.length_b   1.000
_cell.length_c   1.000
_cell.angle_alpha   90.00
_cell.angle_beta   90.00
_cell.angle_gamma   90.00
#
_symmetry.space_group_name_H-M   'P 1'
#
loop_
_entity.id
_entity.type
_entity.pdbx_description
1 polymer ?
#
loop_
_entity_poly.entity_id
_entity_poly.type
_entity_poly.pdbx_seq_one_letter_code
_entity_poly.pdbx_strand_id
1 'polypeptide(L)'
;ENRWRASRYGLDGRMIDFGKGEEVATRALVRELLALIGEEIDELGTRAQIQPIERMLTEGTSADRQLRVHAATGNLNAVVDHLIAETKEGIA
;
A
#
# COMPACT_ATOMS: atom_id res chain seq x y z
N GLU A 1 17.65 -4.47 -4.17
CA GLU A 1 17.48 -3.17 -3.51
C GLU A 1 16.02 -2.80 -3.24
N ASN A 2 15.21 -2.43 -4.24
CA ASN A 2 13.80 -2.00 -4.02
C ASN A 2 12.96 -2.99 -3.21
N ARG A 3 13.15 -4.31 -3.38
CA ARG A 3 12.49 -5.33 -2.56
C ARG A 3 12.75 -5.16 -1.07
N TRP A 4 14.01 -4.92 -0.68
CA TRP A 4 14.36 -4.72 0.72
C TRP A 4 13.77 -3.42 1.27
N ARG A 5 13.84 -2.34 0.48
CA ARG A 5 13.25 -1.04 0.83
C ARG A 5 11.74 -1.12 1.04
N ALA A 6 11.05 -1.84 0.17
CA ALA A 6 9.63 -2.12 0.30
C ALA A 6 9.31 -2.85 1.61
N SER A 7 10.03 -3.93 1.92
CA SER A 7 9.81 -4.69 3.15
C SER A 7 10.11 -3.89 4.42
N ARG A 8 11.08 -2.97 4.38
CA ARG A 8 11.53 -2.23 5.57
C ARG A 8 10.73 -0.95 5.84
N TYR A 9 10.33 -0.24 4.79
CA TYR A 9 9.77 1.11 4.88
C TYR A 9 8.38 1.24 4.24
N GLY A 10 7.91 0.23 3.50
CA GLY A 10 6.60 0.25 2.87
C GLY A 10 6.39 1.50 1.99
N LEU A 11 5.21 2.12 2.16
CA LEU A 11 4.80 3.30 1.40
C LEU A 11 5.50 4.59 1.83
N ASP A 12 6.04 4.64 3.05
CA ASP A 12 6.73 5.83 3.57
C ASP A 12 8.24 5.84 3.25
N GLY A 13 8.70 4.80 2.54
CA GLY A 13 10.06 4.71 2.02
C GLY A 13 10.31 5.44 0.71
N ARG A 14 11.53 5.23 0.21
CA ARG A 14 11.95 5.60 -1.15
C ARG A 14 12.32 4.35 -1.94
N MET A 15 12.09 4.39 -3.24
CA MET A 15 12.49 3.36 -4.20
C MET A 15 13.39 3.97 -5.27
N ILE A 16 14.28 3.16 -5.83
CA ILE A 16 15.10 3.54 -6.97
C ILE A 16 14.21 3.50 -8.22
N ASP A 17 14.10 4.64 -8.91
CA ASP A 17 13.62 4.73 -10.28
C ASP A 17 14.82 4.51 -11.21
N PHE A 18 14.84 3.36 -11.90
CA PHE A 18 15.95 3.00 -12.78
C PHE A 18 15.98 3.81 -14.08
N GLY A 19 14.86 4.39 -14.51
CA GLY A 19 14.80 5.26 -15.69
C GLY A 19 15.40 6.63 -15.41
N LYS A 20 15.16 7.17 -14.21
CA LYS A 20 15.74 8.45 -13.76
C LYS A 20 17.11 8.34 -13.11
N GLY A 21 17.47 7.13 -12.63
CA GLY A 21 18.73 6.90 -11.92
C GLY A 21 18.76 7.52 -10.52
N GLU A 22 17.60 7.77 -9.91
CA GLU A 22 17.48 8.43 -8.61
C GLU A 22 16.51 7.70 -7.67
N GLU A 23 16.59 8.02 -6.38
CA GLU A 23 15.61 7.55 -5.40
C GLU A 23 14.41 8.49 -5.36
N VAL A 24 13.21 7.96 -5.50
CA VAL A 24 11.94 8.69 -5.44
C VAL A 24 11.06 8.16 -4.32
N ALA A 25 10.10 8.96 -3.84
CA ALA A 25 9.14 8.50 -2.83
C ALA A 25 8.29 7.34 -3.37
N THR A 26 8.12 6.26 -2.58
CA THR A 26 7.35 5.08 -3.01
C THR A 26 5.96 5.46 -3.51
N ARG A 27 5.25 6.34 -2.78
CA ARG A 27 3.90 6.80 -3.16
C ARG A 27 3.87 7.52 -4.52
N ALA A 28 4.91 8.31 -4.83
CA ALA A 28 5.00 9.00 -6.10
C ALA A 28 5.26 7.99 -7.24
N LEU A 29 6.19 7.05 -7.03
CA LEU A 29 6.53 6.03 -8.03
C LEU A 29 5.35 5.12 -8.36
N VAL A 30 4.55 4.71 -7.37
CA VAL A 30 3.34 3.91 -7.61
C VAL A 30 2.30 4.71 -8.42
N ARG A 31 2.10 6.00 -8.14
CA ARG A 31 1.19 6.84 -8.94
C ARG A 31 1.68 7.03 -10.38
N GLU A 32 2.98 7.20 -10.56
CA GLU A 32 3.60 7.26 -11.88
C GLU A 32 3.36 5.95 -12.65
N LEU A 33 3.54 4.80 -12.00
CA LEU A 33 3.24 3.51 -12.59
C LEU A 33 1.74 3.37 -12.96
N LEU A 34 0.82 3.77 -12.08
CA LEU A 34 -0.61 3.74 -12.36
C LEU A 34 -1.01 4.66 -13.51
N ALA A 35 -0.38 5.83 -13.63
CA ALA A 35 -0.58 6.73 -14.75
C ALA A 35 -0.03 6.14 -16.05
N LEU A 36 1.11 5.44 -15.99
CA LEU A 36 1.72 4.78 -17.14
C LEU A 36 0.82 3.70 -17.74
N ILE A 37 0.12 2.91 -16.92
CA ILE A 37 -0.77 1.82 -17.35
C ILE A 37 -2.26 2.21 -17.40
N GLY A 38 -2.55 3.51 -17.37
CA GLY A 38 -3.91 4.03 -17.18
C GLY A 38 -4.86 3.65 -18.31
N GLU A 39 -4.37 3.61 -19.54
CA GLU A 39 -5.14 3.22 -20.73
C GLU A 39 -5.53 1.75 -20.66
N GLU A 40 -4.59 0.85 -20.35
CA GLU A 40 -4.83 -0.58 -20.24
C GLU A 40 -5.78 -0.93 -19.09
N ILE A 41 -5.73 -0.17 -17.98
CA ILE A 41 -6.70 -0.30 -16.89
C ILE A 41 -8.13 -0.06 -17.39
N ASP A 42 -8.31 0.96 -18.24
CA ASP A 42 -9.61 1.31 -18.81
C ASP A 42 -10.05 0.33 -19.89
N GLU A 43 -9.17 -0.02 -20.82
CA GLU A 43 -9.46 -0.98 -21.89
C GLU A 43 -9.85 -2.36 -21.35
N LEU A 44 -9.17 -2.82 -20.31
CA LEU A 44 -9.47 -4.10 -19.66
C LEU A 44 -10.64 -4.00 -18.65
N GLY A 45 -11.16 -2.80 -18.39
CA GLY A 45 -12.24 -2.58 -17.43
C GLY A 45 -11.88 -2.94 -15.98
N THR A 46 -10.59 -2.83 -15.61
CA THR A 46 -10.07 -3.29 -14.31
C THR A 46 -9.95 -2.19 -13.26
N ARG A 47 -10.49 -1.00 -13.54
CA ARG A 47 -10.39 0.18 -12.66
C ARG A 47 -10.89 -0.07 -11.24
N ALA A 48 -11.95 -0.88 -11.08
CA ALA A 48 -12.49 -1.23 -9.77
C ALA A 48 -11.50 -2.04 -8.92
N GLN A 49 -10.73 -2.92 -9.54
CA GLN A 49 -9.72 -3.76 -8.88
C GLN A 49 -8.47 -2.95 -8.50
N ILE A 50 -8.19 -1.88 -9.23
CA ILE A 50 -7.05 -0.98 -8.98
C ILE A 50 -7.38 0.10 -7.93
N GLN A 51 -8.64 0.52 -7.82
CA GLN A 51 -9.09 1.56 -6.88
C GLN A 51 -8.57 1.39 -5.43
N PRO A 52 -8.47 0.18 -4.84
CA PRO A 52 -7.93 0.00 -3.50
C PRO A 52 -6.48 0.48 -3.34
N ILE A 53 -5.69 0.54 -4.42
CA ILE A 53 -4.31 1.03 -4.39
C ILE A 53 -4.29 2.51 -4.01
N GLU A 54 -5.18 3.34 -4.56
CA GLU A 54 -5.26 4.77 -4.19
C GLU A 54 -5.61 4.96 -2.71
N ARG A 55 -6.49 4.10 -2.18
CA ARG A 55 -6.79 4.08 -0.75
C ARG A 55 -5.57 3.73 0.08
N MET A 56 -4.81 2.69 -0.30
CA MET A 56 -3.54 2.35 0.38
C MET A 56 -2.53 3.50 0.31
N LEU A 57 -2.42 4.18 -0.84
CA LEU A 57 -1.57 5.35 -1.04
C LEU A 57 -1.99 6.59 -0.26
N THR A 58 -3.18 6.60 0.33
CA THR A 58 -3.69 7.71 1.14
C THR A 58 -3.74 7.37 2.63
N GLU A 59 -4.28 6.20 2.97
CA GLU A 59 -4.58 5.77 4.35
C GLU A 59 -3.49 4.87 4.97
N GLY A 60 -2.57 4.39 4.13
CA GLY A 60 -1.54 3.43 4.50
C GLY A 60 -1.97 1.97 4.31
N THR A 61 -1.04 1.09 4.61
CA THR A 61 -1.14 -0.36 4.50
C THR A 61 -1.78 -0.99 5.75
N SER A 62 -2.04 -2.30 5.70
CA SER A 62 -2.43 -3.05 6.90
C SER A 62 -1.37 -2.97 8.00
N ALA A 63 -0.07 -2.95 7.66
CA ALA A 63 1.00 -2.80 8.65
C ALA A 63 0.87 -1.47 9.42
N ASP A 64 0.53 -0.39 8.73
CA ASP A 64 0.33 0.92 9.36
C ASP A 64 -0.87 0.92 10.33
N ARG A 65 -1.96 0.24 9.95
CA ARG A 65 -3.14 0.08 10.82
C ARG A 65 -2.84 -0.80 12.04
N GLN A 66 -2.14 -1.92 11.85
CA GLN A 66 -1.71 -2.79 12.93
C GLN A 66 -0.80 -2.06 13.93
N LEU A 67 0.15 -1.27 13.43
CA LEU A 67 1.02 -0.42 14.27
C LEU A 67 0.22 0.63 15.04
N ARG A 68 -0.80 1.26 14.43
CA ARG A 68 -1.70 2.19 15.13
C ARG A 68 -2.48 1.51 16.25
N VAL A 69 -3.06 0.33 15.99
CA VAL A 69 -3.78 -0.45 17.03
C VAL A 69 -2.83 -0.83 18.16
N HIS A 70 -1.63 -1.30 17.84
CA HIS A 70 -0.65 -1.65 18.86
C HIS A 70 -0.20 -0.43 19.66
N ALA A 71 0.07 0.70 19.02
CA ALA A 71 0.46 1.93 19.70
C ALA A 71 -0.65 2.46 20.64
N ALA A 72 -1.92 2.31 20.25
CA ALA A 72 -3.06 2.75 21.06
C ALA A 72 -3.37 1.82 22.25
N THR A 73 -3.08 0.52 22.13
CA THR A 73 -3.55 -0.50 23.08
C THR A 73 -2.43 -1.21 23.85
N GLY A 74 -1.20 -1.21 23.33
CA GLY A 74 -0.09 -2.04 23.81
C GLY A 74 -0.34 -3.55 23.69
N ASN A 75 -1.42 -3.99 23.03
CA ASN A 75 -1.90 -5.36 23.10
C ASN A 75 -1.90 -6.04 21.72
N LEU A 76 -1.16 -7.13 21.58
CA LEU A 76 -1.11 -7.92 20.34
C LEU A 76 -2.42 -8.67 20.05
N ASN A 77 -3.18 -9.08 21.07
CA ASN A 77 -4.49 -9.68 20.85
C ASN A 77 -5.46 -8.69 20.19
N ALA A 78 -5.40 -7.41 20.57
CA ALA A 78 -6.21 -6.37 19.94
C ALA A 78 -5.84 -6.16 18.45
N VAL A 79 -4.56 -6.33 18.09
CA VAL A 79 -4.12 -6.30 16.69
C VAL A 79 -4.69 -7.50 15.92
N VAL A 80 -4.67 -8.69 16.51
CA VAL A 80 -5.25 -9.90 15.91
C VAL A 80 -6.77 -9.77 15.74
N ASP A 81 -7.47 -9.28 16.76
CA ASP A 81 -8.92 -9.05 16.70
C ASP A 81 -9.27 -8.05 15.60
N HIS A 82 -8.49 -6.97 15.46
CA HIS A 82 -8.64 -6.01 14.38
C HIS A 82 -8.45 -6.66 12.99
N LEU A 83 -7.41 -7.48 12.81
CA LEU A 83 -7.17 -8.19 11.55
C LEU A 83 -8.28 -9.17 11.18
N ILE A 84 -8.85 -9.86 12.17
CA ILE A 84 -10.00 -10.75 11.97
C ILE A 84 -11.21 -9.95 11.47
N ALA A 85 -11.46 -8.76 12.03
CA ALA A 85 -12.54 -7.89 11.60
C ALA A 85 -12.33 -7.40 10.15
N GLU A 86 -11.16 -6.86 9.82
CA GLU A 86 -10.84 -6.37 8.46
C GLU A 86 -10.96 -7.47 7.41
N THR A 87 -10.53 -8.69 7.74
CA THR A 87 -10.61 -9.83 6.81
C THR A 87 -12.05 -10.21 6.51
N LYS A 88 -12.95 -10.14 7.50
CA LYS A 88 -14.38 -10.42 7.30
C LYS A 88 -15.05 -9.38 6.41
N GLU A 89 -14.68 -8.11 6.54
CA GLU A 89 -15.22 -7.03 5.70
C GLU A 89 -14.87 -7.20 4.21
N GLY A 90 -13.72 -7.79 3.89
CA GLY A 90 -13.31 -8.05 2.50
C GLY A 90 -13.96 -9.28 1.84
N ILE A 91 -14.69 -10.11 2.60
CA ILE A 91 -15.35 -11.34 2.12
C ILE A 91 -16.87 -11.13 1.93
N ALA A 92 -17.44 -10.12 2.61
CA ALA A 92 -18.86 -9.76 2.52
C ALA A 92 -19.17 -8.96 1.24
#